data_AF-A0A950RQJ0-F1
#
_entry.id   AF-A0A950RQJ0-F1
#
_cell.length_a   1.000
_cell.length_b   1.000
_cell.length_c   1.000
_cell.angle_alpha   90.00
_cell.angle_beta   90.00
_cell.angle_gamma   90.00
#
_symmetry.space_group_name_H-M   'P 1'
#
loop_
_entity.id
_entity.type
_entity.pdbx_description
1 polymer ?
#
loop_
_entity_poly.entity_id
_entity_poly.type
_entity_poly.pdbx_seq_one_letter_code
_entity_poly.pdbx_strand_id
1 'polypeptide(L)'
;NPAMGFPMEQDRFPGKIWVVSHKPVAVAAGLGHMGIHRNVIHPRLGNFILLGTVLIGAEASAYDQPISYNPCLECKLCVAACPVGAISPDGHFNFSACYTHNYREFMGGFTKWVEQIAGSKDALDYRKKVSDPESASMWQSLSFGANYKAAYCLSVCPAGEDVIGPYLTDKAGHLREVVRPLQEKQETVYVVAGSDAEEHVARRFPLKTIKRVGNGLRPRSIQRFLSGLPLTFQPGKASKLNAVYHFTFTGKEPKEATVTVREGTLQVRDGHQGEADLRVTADSEMWLGFLAKERSLLWALLRRRIRIQGSPKLLVAFGKCFPS
;
A
#
# COMPACT_ATOMS: atom_id res chain seq x y z
N ASN A 1 9.66 4.72 -4.71
CA ASN A 1 10.51 5.41 -3.74
C ASN A 1 10.32 6.90 -3.92
N PRO A 2 9.95 7.62 -2.85
CA PRO A 2 10.15 9.05 -2.82
C PRO A 2 11.61 9.38 -3.13
N ALA A 3 11.89 10.60 -3.57
CA ALA A 3 13.26 11.08 -3.53
C ALA A 3 13.82 10.93 -2.12
N MET A 4 14.95 10.22 -1.99
CA MET A 4 15.77 10.23 -0.78
C MET A 4 16.47 11.59 -0.70
N GLY A 5 15.69 12.68 -0.71
CA GLY A 5 16.16 14.05 -0.71
C GLY A 5 15.86 14.66 0.63
N PHE A 6 16.89 15.21 1.28
CA PHE A 6 16.72 16.04 2.46
C PHE A 6 16.61 17.51 2.02
N PRO A 7 15.62 18.28 2.48
CA PRO A 7 14.52 17.86 3.34
C PRO A 7 13.43 17.10 2.56
N MET A 8 12.84 16.09 3.20
CA MET A 8 11.53 15.54 2.79
C MET A 8 10.43 16.41 3.42
N GLU A 9 9.30 16.55 2.75
CA GLU A 9 8.10 17.28 3.23
C GLU A 9 7.34 16.43 4.27
N GLN A 10 8.03 16.06 5.37
CA GLN A 10 7.56 15.09 6.36
C GLN A 10 6.33 15.58 7.15
N ASP A 11 6.16 16.88 7.29
CA ASP A 11 4.97 17.53 7.83
C ASP A 11 3.69 17.13 7.07
N ARG A 12 3.82 16.72 5.79
CA ARG A 12 2.71 16.26 4.96
C ARG A 12 2.34 14.80 5.17
N PHE A 13 3.08 14.01 5.96
CA PHE A 13 2.79 12.59 6.22
C PHE A 13 1.42 12.41 6.91
N PRO A 14 0.58 11.43 6.52
CA PRO A 14 0.80 10.33 5.57
C PRO A 14 0.51 10.63 4.10
N GLY A 15 0.42 11.91 3.72
CA GLY A 15 0.28 12.36 2.33
C GLY A 15 1.56 12.26 1.50
N LYS A 16 1.61 13.03 0.41
CA LYS A 16 2.77 13.06 -0.49
C LYS A 16 3.91 13.88 0.16
N ILE A 17 4.91 13.18 0.70
CA ILE A 17 6.08 13.76 1.38
C ILE A 17 7.28 14.02 0.45
N TRP A 18 7.14 13.71 -0.84
CA TRP A 18 8.19 13.87 -1.84
C TRP A 18 7.75 14.83 -2.94
N VAL A 19 8.67 15.61 -3.47
CA VAL A 19 8.40 16.51 -4.60
C VAL A 19 8.41 15.72 -5.91
N VAL A 20 9.48 14.95 -6.13
CA VAL A 20 9.74 14.20 -7.36
C VAL A 20 9.63 12.69 -7.13
N SER A 21 9.07 11.99 -8.11
CA SER A 21 8.99 10.52 -8.13
C SER A 21 9.97 9.98 -9.16
N HIS A 22 11.06 9.35 -8.71
CA HIS A 22 12.13 8.89 -9.60
C HIS A 22 11.69 7.87 -10.66
N LYS A 23 10.75 6.97 -10.31
CA LYS A 23 10.29 5.93 -11.24
C LYS A 23 9.58 6.51 -12.48
N PRO A 24 8.58 7.41 -12.35
CA PRO A 24 8.03 8.13 -13.51
C PRO A 24 9.06 8.91 -14.31
N VAL A 25 10.01 9.59 -13.65
CA VAL A 25 11.09 10.33 -14.34
C VAL A 25 11.94 9.38 -15.19
N ALA A 26 12.34 8.24 -14.63
CA ALA A 26 13.13 7.24 -15.34
C ALA A 26 12.39 6.66 -16.57
N VAL A 27 11.08 6.46 -16.47
CA VAL A 27 10.27 6.03 -17.63
C VAL A 27 10.20 7.13 -18.69
N ALA A 28 9.94 8.38 -18.28
CA ALA A 28 9.89 9.51 -19.19
C ALA A 28 11.23 9.75 -19.92
N ALA A 29 12.34 9.55 -19.21
CA ALA A 29 13.70 9.68 -19.72
C ALA A 29 14.20 8.44 -20.51
N GLY A 30 13.33 7.49 -20.85
CA GLY A 30 13.71 6.33 -21.65
C GLY A 30 14.63 5.31 -20.96
N LEU A 31 14.80 5.38 -19.64
CA LEU A 31 15.67 4.45 -18.89
C LEU A 31 15.04 3.07 -18.69
N GLY A 32 13.75 2.90 -18.97
CA GLY A 32 13.07 1.63 -18.81
C GLY A 32 11.56 1.76 -18.77
N HIS A 33 10.88 0.65 -18.46
CA HIS A 33 9.42 0.62 -18.31
C HIS A 33 9.03 0.06 -16.94
N MET A 34 7.86 0.42 -16.44
CA MET A 34 7.34 -0.13 -15.19
C MET A 34 6.94 -1.61 -15.40
N GLY A 35 7.53 -2.51 -14.62
CA GLY A 35 7.11 -3.91 -14.53
C GLY A 35 5.87 -4.10 -13.64
N ILE A 36 5.26 -5.29 -13.68
CA ILE A 36 4.07 -5.61 -12.86
C ILE A 36 4.33 -5.47 -11.35
N HIS A 37 5.58 -5.65 -10.90
CA HIS A 37 6.00 -5.43 -9.51
C HIS A 37 6.23 -3.95 -9.15
N ARG A 38 5.87 -3.00 -10.02
CA ARG A 38 6.00 -1.55 -9.82
C ARG A 38 7.44 -1.04 -9.65
N ASN A 39 8.46 -1.77 -10.10
CA ASN A 39 9.82 -1.22 -10.27
C ASN A 39 10.06 -0.95 -11.76
N VAL A 40 10.89 0.04 -12.04
CA VAL A 40 11.39 0.29 -13.39
C VAL A 40 12.33 -0.84 -13.75
N ILE A 41 12.14 -1.41 -14.94
CA ILE A 41 13.02 -2.42 -15.52
C ILE A 41 13.76 -1.74 -16.66
N HIS A 42 15.07 -1.57 -16.48
CA HIS A 42 15.99 -1.12 -17.51
C HIS A 42 16.26 -2.27 -18.50
N PRO A 43 16.35 -2.03 -19.82
CA PRO A 43 16.61 -3.08 -20.82
C PRO A 43 17.82 -3.96 -20.51
N ARG A 44 18.93 -3.32 -20.15
CA ARG A 44 20.20 -3.97 -19.83
C ARG A 44 20.31 -4.44 -18.38
N LEU A 45 20.12 -3.54 -17.42
CA LEU A 45 20.35 -3.79 -15.99
C LEU A 45 19.14 -4.41 -15.26
N GLY A 46 18.02 -4.64 -15.93
CA GLY A 46 16.84 -5.18 -15.27
C GLY A 46 16.25 -4.22 -14.24
N ASN A 47 15.71 -4.76 -13.15
CA ASN A 47 15.23 -3.94 -12.04
C ASN A 47 16.32 -3.62 -11.00
N PHE A 48 17.56 -4.05 -11.22
CA PHE A 48 18.72 -3.90 -10.32
C PHE A 48 19.38 -2.52 -10.46
N ILE A 49 18.57 -1.46 -10.43
CA ILE A 49 19.01 -0.08 -10.63
C ILE A 49 18.68 0.79 -9.41
N LEU A 50 19.58 1.73 -9.10
CA LEU A 50 19.28 2.84 -8.20
C LEU A 50 19.02 4.09 -9.04
N LEU A 51 17.90 4.77 -8.76
CA LEU A 51 17.51 5.96 -9.50
C LEU A 51 17.86 7.21 -8.71
N GLY A 52 18.54 8.15 -9.38
CA GLY A 52 18.73 9.52 -8.93
C GLY A 52 18.12 10.50 -9.95
N THR A 53 17.77 11.70 -9.51
CA THR A 53 17.28 12.76 -10.41
C THR A 53 17.94 14.07 -10.03
N VAL A 54 18.51 14.75 -11.03
CA VAL A 54 18.99 16.13 -10.92
C VAL A 54 17.94 17.03 -11.54
N LEU A 55 17.50 18.05 -10.80
CA LEU A 55 16.58 19.06 -11.30
C LEU A 55 17.39 20.29 -11.72
N ILE A 56 17.16 20.74 -12.94
CA ILE A 56 17.78 21.96 -13.48
C ILE A 56 16.67 22.96 -13.84
N GLY A 57 16.95 24.25 -13.64
CA GLY A 57 16.08 25.34 -14.09
C GLY A 57 16.35 25.80 -15.53
N ALA A 58 17.21 25.08 -16.25
CA ALA A 58 17.61 25.37 -17.62
C ALA A 58 16.92 24.39 -18.59
N GLU A 59 16.70 24.84 -19.82
CA GLU A 59 16.22 23.96 -20.89
C GLU A 59 17.33 23.00 -21.33
N ALA A 60 16.97 21.74 -21.60
CA ALA A 60 17.87 20.78 -22.21
C ALA A 60 17.94 21.00 -23.73
N SER A 61 19.11 20.74 -24.33
CA SER A 61 19.29 20.82 -25.79
C SER A 61 18.53 19.72 -26.54
N ALA A 62 18.28 18.59 -25.88
CA ALA A 62 17.47 17.49 -26.38
C ALA A 62 16.78 16.78 -25.20
N TYR A 63 15.65 16.13 -25.49
CA TYR A 63 14.88 15.35 -24.52
C TYR A 63 14.73 13.93 -25.02
N ASP A 64 15.02 12.96 -24.15
CA ASP A 64 14.72 11.55 -24.40
C ASP A 64 13.21 11.30 -24.42
N GLN A 65 12.84 10.12 -24.94
CA GLN A 65 11.46 9.64 -24.97
C GLN A 65 11.34 8.31 -24.24
N PRO A 66 10.14 7.95 -23.73
CA PRO A 66 9.89 6.61 -23.23
C PRO A 66 10.25 5.54 -24.26
N ILE A 67 10.84 4.43 -23.80
CA ILE A 67 11.09 3.28 -24.67
C ILE A 67 9.78 2.71 -25.22
N SER A 68 9.82 2.19 -26.45
CA SER A 68 8.64 1.72 -27.18
C SER A 68 8.13 0.33 -26.77
N TYR A 69 8.76 -0.30 -25.77
CA TYR A 69 8.41 -1.66 -25.32
C TYR A 69 8.56 -1.80 -23.79
N ASN A 70 8.01 -2.88 -23.23
CA ASN A 70 8.15 -3.21 -21.81
C ASN A 70 9.18 -4.34 -21.62
N PRO A 71 10.31 -4.13 -20.90
CA PRO A 71 11.30 -5.18 -20.65
C PRO A 71 10.84 -6.28 -19.68
N CYS A 72 9.62 -6.19 -19.14
CA CYS A 72 9.06 -7.24 -18.29
C CYS A 72 8.80 -8.53 -19.11
N LEU A 73 9.31 -9.66 -18.63
CA LEU A 73 9.12 -10.97 -19.29
C LEU A 73 7.76 -11.63 -19.00
N GLU A 74 6.88 -10.95 -18.26
CA GLU A 74 5.58 -11.46 -17.82
C GLU A 74 5.57 -12.82 -17.11
N CYS A 75 6.74 -13.29 -16.64
CA CYS A 75 6.95 -14.60 -16.02
C CYS A 75 6.17 -14.85 -14.71
N LYS A 76 5.57 -13.80 -14.14
CA LYS A 76 4.83 -13.78 -12.86
C LYS A 76 5.60 -14.32 -11.64
N LEU A 77 6.92 -14.45 -11.69
CA LEU A 77 7.73 -14.88 -10.54
C LEU A 77 7.58 -13.93 -9.34
N CYS A 78 7.49 -12.62 -9.59
CA CYS A 78 7.24 -11.64 -8.53
C CYS A 78 5.86 -11.79 -7.87
N VAL A 79 4.86 -12.31 -8.60
CA VAL A 79 3.54 -12.64 -8.05
C VAL A 79 3.66 -13.87 -7.15
N ALA A 80 4.31 -14.92 -7.64
CA ALA A 80 4.52 -16.16 -6.90
C ALA A 80 5.32 -15.96 -5.61
N ALA A 81 6.31 -15.06 -5.63
CA ALA A 81 7.18 -14.80 -4.49
C ALA A 81 6.61 -13.76 -3.51
N CYS A 82 5.58 -12.96 -3.85
CA CYS A 82 5.12 -11.89 -2.98
C CYS A 82 4.46 -12.45 -1.71
N PRO A 83 5.03 -12.21 -0.50
CA PRO A 83 4.56 -12.87 0.72
C PRO A 83 3.15 -12.43 1.10
N VAL A 84 2.79 -11.18 0.81
CA VAL A 84 1.49 -10.57 1.14
C VAL A 84 0.51 -10.52 -0.03
N GLY A 85 0.85 -11.09 -1.19
CA GLY A 85 -0.03 -11.09 -2.36
C GLY A 85 -0.31 -9.69 -2.92
N ALA A 86 0.61 -8.75 -2.74
CA ALA A 86 0.41 -7.36 -3.18
C ALA A 86 0.45 -7.19 -4.70
N ILE A 87 1.01 -8.15 -5.45
CA ILE A 87 1.16 -8.08 -6.90
C ILE A 87 0.24 -9.14 -7.50
N SER A 88 -0.71 -8.74 -8.33
CA SER A 88 -1.65 -9.65 -9.00
C SER A 88 -1.18 -10.00 -10.42
N PRO A 89 -1.55 -11.19 -10.96
CA PRO A 89 -1.15 -11.60 -12.31
C PRO A 89 -1.59 -10.65 -13.43
N ASP A 90 -2.70 -9.93 -13.24
CA ASP A 90 -3.29 -8.95 -14.14
C ASP A 90 -2.67 -7.54 -14.04
N GLY A 91 -1.67 -7.35 -13.17
CA GLY A 91 -1.01 -6.06 -12.96
C GLY A 91 -1.65 -5.19 -11.88
N HIS A 92 -2.74 -5.62 -11.25
CA HIS A 92 -3.26 -4.95 -10.06
C HIS A 92 -2.24 -4.99 -8.91
N PHE A 93 -2.16 -3.90 -8.13
CA PHE A 93 -1.21 -3.76 -7.03
C PHE A 93 -1.90 -3.28 -5.76
N ASN A 94 -1.89 -4.12 -4.72
CA ASN A 94 -2.41 -3.77 -3.40
C ASN A 94 -1.33 -2.99 -2.62
N PHE A 95 -1.43 -1.67 -2.68
CA PHE A 95 -0.50 -0.77 -2.00
C PHE A 95 -0.47 -1.00 -0.49
N SER A 96 -1.64 -1.08 0.17
CA SER A 96 -1.70 -1.25 1.62
C SER A 96 -1.04 -2.55 2.10
N ALA A 97 -1.20 -3.66 1.38
CA ALA A 97 -0.54 -4.92 1.71
C ALA A 97 0.99 -4.80 1.63
N CYS A 98 1.52 -4.25 0.52
CA CYS A 98 2.95 -4.03 0.36
C CYS A 98 3.48 -3.04 1.40
N TYR A 99 2.77 -1.94 1.63
CA TYR A 99 3.10 -0.91 2.61
C TYR A 99 3.19 -1.47 4.03
N THR A 100 2.19 -2.24 4.46
CA THR A 100 2.10 -2.78 5.82
C THR A 100 3.25 -3.73 6.14
N HIS A 101 3.67 -4.54 5.18
CA HIS A 101 4.76 -5.49 5.38
C HIS A 101 6.13 -4.95 5.01
N ASN A 102 6.32 -4.55 3.74
CA ASN A 102 7.63 -4.19 3.24
C ASN A 102 8.18 -2.91 3.89
N TYR A 103 7.30 -1.97 4.19
CA TYR A 103 7.66 -0.68 4.80
C TYR A 103 7.36 -0.67 6.32
N ARG A 104 7.37 -1.84 6.97
CA ARG A 104 7.05 -2.00 8.40
C ARG A 104 7.95 -1.15 9.31
N GLU A 105 9.20 -0.91 8.93
CA GLU A 105 10.17 -0.09 9.66
C GLU A 105 10.29 1.36 9.17
N PHE A 106 9.39 1.80 8.28
CA PHE A 106 9.33 3.18 7.79
C PHE A 106 8.36 4.04 8.63
N MET A 107 8.13 5.28 8.21
CA MET A 107 7.34 6.31 8.91
C MET A 107 6.01 5.82 9.50
N GLY A 108 5.21 5.07 8.75
CA GLY A 108 3.92 4.55 9.25
C GLY A 108 4.08 3.51 10.35
N GLY A 109 5.06 2.61 10.18
CA GLY A 109 5.35 1.58 11.16
C GLY A 109 6.08 2.09 12.40
N PHE A 110 6.93 3.12 12.24
CA PHE A 110 7.52 3.88 13.35
C PHE A 110 6.42 4.56 14.18
N THR A 111 5.51 5.28 13.52
CA THR A 111 4.37 5.93 14.20
C THR A 111 3.55 4.91 14.99
N LYS A 112 3.28 3.73 14.41
CA LYS A 112 2.55 2.65 15.09
C LYS A 112 3.34 2.05 16.26
N TRP A 113 4.65 1.92 16.12
CA TRP A 113 5.52 1.46 17.20
C TRP A 113 5.49 2.42 18.39
N VAL A 114 5.58 3.74 18.14
CA VAL A 114 5.45 4.78 19.18
C VAL A 114 4.08 4.73 19.86
N GLU A 115 3.00 4.52 19.11
CA GLU A 115 1.66 4.33 19.70
C GLU A 115 1.56 3.08 20.58
N GLN A 116 2.24 1.99 20.19
CA GLN A 116 2.30 0.78 21.02
C GLN A 116 3.06 1.02 22.33
N ILE A 117 4.11 1.85 22.30
CA ILE A 117 4.81 2.29 23.52
C ILE A 117 3.86 3.12 24.39
N ALA A 118 3.32 4.22 23.83
CA ALA A 118 2.46 5.16 24.56
C ALA A 118 1.15 4.52 25.08
N GLY A 119 0.61 3.56 24.34
CA GLY A 119 -0.61 2.83 24.69
C GLY A 119 -0.37 1.58 25.53
N SER A 120 0.86 1.30 25.98
CA SER A 120 1.15 0.20 26.90
C SER A 120 1.11 0.64 28.35
N LYS A 121 0.51 -0.20 29.20
CA LYS A 121 0.39 0.09 30.64
C LYS A 121 1.74 0.10 31.34
N ASP A 122 2.61 -0.83 30.95
CA ASP A 122 3.94 -1.05 31.49
C ASP A 122 4.82 -1.78 30.46
N ALA A 123 6.06 -2.08 30.84
CA ALA A 123 7.02 -2.77 29.98
C ALA A 123 6.63 -4.22 29.66
N LEU A 124 5.87 -4.91 30.52
CA LEU A 124 5.40 -6.28 30.28
C LEU A 124 4.29 -6.29 29.23
N ASP A 125 3.34 -5.34 29.32
CA ASP A 125 2.30 -5.14 28.32
C ASP A 125 2.88 -4.76 26.95
N TYR A 126 3.90 -3.91 26.93
CA TYR A 126 4.63 -3.58 25.69
C TYR A 126 5.27 -4.82 25.05
N ARG A 127 6.02 -5.62 25.82
CA ARG A 127 6.69 -6.84 25.30
C ARG A 127 5.73 -7.92 24.80
N LYS A 128 4.48 -7.93 25.27
CA LYS A 128 3.41 -8.79 24.71
C LYS A 128 2.95 -8.33 23.32
N LYS A 129 3.02 -7.03 23.03
CA LYS A 129 2.59 -6.42 21.75
C LYS A 129 3.73 -6.38 20.73
N VAL A 130 4.93 -6.02 21.18
CA VAL A 130 6.14 -5.85 20.37
C VAL A 130 7.25 -6.70 20.96
N SER A 131 7.73 -7.67 20.19
CA SER A 131 8.82 -8.54 20.60
C SER A 131 10.16 -7.80 20.63
N ASP A 132 11.14 -8.34 21.35
CA ASP A 132 12.48 -7.76 21.38
C ASP A 132 13.12 -7.68 19.98
N PRO A 133 13.00 -8.69 19.09
CA PRO A 133 13.46 -8.58 17.71
C PRO A 133 12.77 -7.47 16.89
N GLU A 134 11.48 -7.20 17.12
CA GLU A 134 10.79 -6.07 16.47
C GLU A 134 11.34 -4.72 16.94
N SER A 135 11.58 -4.59 18.26
CA SER A 135 12.18 -3.40 18.84
C SER A 135 13.59 -3.17 18.29
N ALA A 136 14.41 -4.21 18.24
CA ALA A 136 15.75 -4.17 17.67
C ALA A 136 15.73 -3.85 16.16
N SER A 137 14.76 -4.40 15.41
CA SER A 137 14.59 -4.08 14.00
C SER A 137 14.19 -2.62 13.76
N MET A 138 13.37 -2.02 14.63
CA MET A 138 13.09 -0.57 14.57
C MET A 138 14.35 0.23 14.88
N TRP A 139 15.08 -0.13 15.93
CA TRP A 139 16.35 0.52 16.27
C TRP A 139 17.32 0.50 15.09
N GLN A 140 17.53 -0.67 14.45
CA GLN A 140 18.39 -0.79 13.28
C GLN A 140 17.96 0.13 12.14
N SER A 141 16.64 0.25 11.88
CA SER A 141 16.09 1.16 10.87
C SER A 141 16.41 2.62 11.14
N LEU A 142 16.36 3.02 12.41
CA LEU A 142 16.68 4.39 12.82
C LEU A 142 18.20 4.66 12.78
N SER A 143 19.02 3.65 13.05
CA SER A 143 20.48 3.78 13.09
C SER A 143 21.16 3.72 11.72
N PHE A 144 20.68 2.87 10.80
CA PHE A 144 21.34 2.58 9.53
C PHE A 144 20.49 2.92 8.30
N GLY A 145 19.34 3.56 8.50
CA GLY A 145 18.40 3.91 7.43
C GLY A 145 17.26 2.89 7.27
N ALA A 146 16.21 3.33 6.58
CA ALA A 146 14.95 2.61 6.53
C ALA A 146 15.07 1.22 5.89
N ASN A 147 14.78 0.18 6.66
CA ASN A 147 14.93 -1.21 6.23
C ASN A 147 13.66 -1.77 5.60
N TYR A 148 13.81 -2.45 4.46
CA TYR A 148 12.74 -3.15 3.77
C TYR A 148 12.59 -4.57 4.30
N LYS A 149 11.37 -5.01 4.64
CA LYS A 149 11.14 -6.41 5.05
C LYS A 149 11.23 -7.40 3.89
N ALA A 150 10.86 -6.97 2.68
CA ALA A 150 10.74 -7.86 1.55
C ALA A 150 11.17 -7.18 0.24
N ALA A 151 12.22 -7.71 -0.38
CA ALA A 151 12.64 -7.35 -1.73
C ALA A 151 12.38 -8.48 -2.73
N TYR A 152 11.44 -9.40 -2.46
CA TYR A 152 11.34 -10.67 -3.20
C TYR A 152 11.02 -10.47 -4.67
N CYS A 153 10.17 -9.49 -5.00
CA CYS A 153 9.86 -9.16 -6.38
C CYS A 153 11.06 -8.61 -7.15
N LEU A 154 12.03 -8.00 -6.45
CA LEU A 154 13.31 -7.60 -7.01
C LEU A 154 14.18 -8.85 -7.25
N SER A 155 14.37 -9.64 -6.19
CA SER A 155 15.27 -10.80 -6.16
C SER A 155 14.94 -11.88 -7.19
N VAL A 156 13.65 -12.13 -7.47
CA VAL A 156 13.23 -13.20 -8.39
C VAL A 156 13.15 -12.76 -9.85
N CYS A 157 13.32 -11.46 -10.14
CA CYS A 157 13.11 -10.92 -11.48
C CYS A 157 14.28 -11.32 -12.40
N PRO A 158 14.03 -12.06 -13.49
CA PRO A 158 15.08 -12.45 -14.43
C PRO A 158 15.20 -11.49 -15.61
N ALA A 159 14.64 -10.28 -15.50
CA ALA A 159 14.80 -9.26 -16.54
C ALA A 159 16.15 -8.57 -16.37
N GLY A 160 16.86 -8.36 -17.48
CA GLY A 160 18.22 -7.80 -17.54
C GLY A 160 19.19 -8.78 -18.21
N GLU A 161 20.17 -8.24 -18.94
CA GLU A 161 21.16 -8.99 -19.74
C GLU A 161 21.90 -10.04 -18.90
N ASP A 162 22.28 -9.70 -17.67
CA ASP A 162 23.08 -10.57 -16.79
C ASP A 162 22.29 -11.74 -16.19
N VAL A 163 20.96 -11.64 -16.11
CA VAL A 163 20.11 -12.62 -15.41
C VAL A 163 19.15 -13.38 -16.34
N ILE A 164 18.86 -12.84 -17.53
CA ILE A 164 17.89 -13.45 -18.45
C ILE A 164 18.44 -14.73 -19.09
N GLY A 165 19.72 -14.76 -19.45
CA GLY A 165 20.37 -15.92 -20.09
C GLY A 165 20.33 -17.18 -19.22
N PRO A 166 20.83 -17.12 -17.97
CA PRO A 166 20.73 -18.23 -17.01
C PRO A 166 19.28 -18.67 -16.77
N TYR A 167 18.35 -17.73 -16.60
CA TYR A 167 16.94 -18.04 -16.42
C TYR A 167 16.32 -18.78 -17.61
N LEU A 168 16.62 -18.35 -18.84
CA LEU A 168 16.09 -19.01 -20.04
C LEU A 168 16.68 -20.41 -20.22
N THR A 169 17.95 -20.61 -19.84
CA THR A 169 18.64 -21.89 -19.91
C THR A 169 18.09 -22.90 -18.89
N ASP A 170 17.88 -22.50 -17.63
CA ASP A 170 17.31 -23.36 -16.59
C ASP A 170 16.26 -22.64 -15.72
N LYS A 171 15.04 -22.57 -16.25
CA LYS A 171 13.89 -22.04 -15.50
C LYS A 171 13.59 -22.84 -14.24
N ALA A 172 13.82 -24.15 -14.26
CA ALA A 172 13.53 -25.01 -13.13
C ALA A 172 14.55 -24.79 -12.00
N GLY A 173 15.82 -24.60 -12.35
CA GLY A 173 16.89 -24.15 -11.46
C GLY A 173 16.56 -22.82 -10.81
N HIS A 174 16.18 -21.80 -11.59
CA HIS A 174 15.79 -20.49 -11.02
C HIS A 174 14.62 -20.61 -10.03
N LEU A 175 13.64 -21.46 -10.32
CA LEU A 175 12.54 -21.74 -9.37
C LEU A 175 13.04 -22.41 -8.08
N ARG A 176 13.93 -23.39 -8.18
CA ARG A 176 14.48 -24.12 -7.03
C ARG A 176 15.42 -23.27 -6.18
N GLU A 177 16.25 -22.44 -6.80
CA GLU A 177 17.37 -21.76 -6.15
C GLU A 177 17.07 -20.32 -5.74
N VAL A 178 16.18 -19.64 -6.47
CA VAL A 178 15.88 -18.21 -6.21
C VAL A 178 14.47 -18.05 -5.63
N VAL A 179 13.47 -18.69 -6.24
CA VAL A 179 12.07 -18.45 -5.87
C VAL A 179 11.67 -19.23 -4.62
N ARG A 180 11.86 -20.56 -4.64
CA ARG A 180 11.41 -21.46 -3.57
C ARG A 180 12.01 -21.09 -2.19
N PRO A 181 13.30 -20.73 -2.05
CA PRO A 181 13.85 -20.34 -0.75
C PRO A 181 13.15 -19.12 -0.14
N LEU A 182 12.71 -18.16 -0.95
CA LEU A 182 11.96 -16.98 -0.47
C LEU A 182 10.54 -17.36 -0.04
N GLN A 183 9.90 -18.29 -0.75
CA GLN A 183 8.57 -18.79 -0.40
C GLN A 183 8.60 -19.60 0.91
N GLU A 184 9.63 -20.43 1.08
CA GLU A 184 9.80 -21.34 2.22
C GLU A 184 10.50 -20.70 3.43
N LYS A 185 11.04 -19.49 3.28
CA LYS A 185 11.68 -18.76 4.38
C LYS A 185 10.73 -18.61 5.57
N GLN A 186 11.20 -19.08 6.73
CA GLN A 186 10.55 -18.87 8.02
C GLN A 186 10.76 -17.43 8.48
N GLU A 187 9.68 -16.66 8.54
CA GLU A 187 9.72 -15.26 8.95
C GLU A 187 8.34 -14.76 9.38
N THR A 188 8.34 -13.62 10.07
CA THR A 188 7.11 -12.89 10.40
C THR A 188 6.64 -12.06 9.22
N VAL A 189 5.40 -12.26 8.80
CA VAL A 189 4.72 -11.43 7.79
C VAL A 189 3.66 -10.56 8.47
N TYR A 190 3.75 -9.26 8.24
CA TYR A 190 2.88 -8.27 8.85
C TYR A 190 1.69 -7.97 7.95
N VAL A 191 0.48 -8.16 8.46
CA VAL A 191 -0.77 -7.97 7.70
C VAL A 191 -1.81 -7.21 8.53
N VAL A 192 -2.75 -6.57 7.85
CA VAL A 192 -3.93 -6.01 8.51
C VAL A 192 -4.93 -7.13 8.76
N ALA A 193 -5.53 -7.17 9.96
CA ALA A 193 -6.55 -8.15 10.30
C ALA A 193 -7.76 -8.04 9.36
N GLY A 194 -8.23 -9.16 8.82
CA GLY A 194 -9.35 -9.24 7.88
C GLY A 194 -9.03 -8.81 6.45
N SER A 195 -7.76 -8.55 6.11
CA SER A 195 -7.34 -8.18 4.76
C SER A 195 -7.23 -9.37 3.79
N ASP A 196 -7.13 -9.09 2.49
CA ASP A 196 -6.81 -10.10 1.48
C ASP A 196 -5.39 -10.67 1.70
N ALA A 197 -4.47 -9.84 2.20
CA ALA A 197 -3.10 -10.26 2.50
C ALA A 197 -3.03 -11.32 3.61
N GLU A 198 -3.86 -11.21 4.65
CA GLU A 198 -3.93 -12.21 5.72
C GLU A 198 -4.35 -13.59 5.18
N GLU A 199 -5.41 -13.64 4.38
CA GLU A 199 -5.88 -14.87 3.74
C GLU A 199 -4.85 -15.43 2.76
N HIS A 200 -4.18 -14.55 2.01
CA HIS A 200 -3.14 -14.96 1.07
C HIS A 200 -1.97 -15.65 1.76
N VAL A 201 -1.43 -15.05 2.83
CA VAL A 201 -0.31 -15.62 3.60
C VAL A 201 -0.70 -16.99 4.16
N ALA A 202 -1.85 -17.06 4.84
CA ALA A 202 -2.31 -18.29 5.48
C ALA A 202 -2.49 -19.44 4.47
N ARG A 203 -2.93 -19.14 3.26
CA ARG A 203 -3.16 -20.13 2.20
C ARG A 203 -1.90 -20.54 1.47
N ARG A 204 -0.97 -19.61 1.22
CA ARG A 204 0.15 -19.80 0.27
C ARG A 204 1.50 -20.06 0.93
N PHE A 205 1.70 -19.63 2.18
CA PHE A 205 3.01 -19.63 2.83
C PHE A 205 2.93 -20.24 4.24
N PRO A 206 2.82 -21.58 4.36
CA PRO A 206 2.61 -22.26 5.64
C PRO A 206 3.78 -22.10 6.63
N LEU A 207 4.99 -21.80 6.13
CA LEU A 207 6.18 -21.58 6.96
C LEU A 207 6.31 -20.14 7.47
N LYS A 208 5.39 -19.24 7.11
CA LYS A 208 5.42 -17.83 7.51
C LYS A 208 4.45 -17.58 8.66
N THR A 209 4.92 -16.85 9.67
CA THR A 209 4.12 -16.51 10.84
C THR A 209 3.41 -15.19 10.61
N ILE A 210 2.07 -15.20 10.66
CA ILE A 210 1.26 -14.00 10.51
C ILE A 210 1.34 -13.16 11.80
N LYS A 211 1.68 -11.87 11.67
CA LYS A 211 1.53 -10.87 12.73
C LYS A 211 0.58 -9.77 12.29
N ARG A 212 -0.51 -9.63 13.04
CA ARG A 212 -1.53 -8.60 12.79
C ARG A 212 -1.04 -7.24 13.28
N VAL A 213 -1.12 -6.24 12.42
CA VAL A 213 -0.79 -4.84 12.71
C VAL A 213 -1.80 -3.91 12.05
N GLY A 214 -1.90 -2.66 12.52
CA GLY A 214 -2.61 -1.62 11.77
C GLY A 214 -1.76 -1.13 10.59
N ASN A 215 -2.39 -0.69 9.51
CA ASN A 215 -1.68 -0.20 8.32
C ASN A 215 -0.97 1.17 8.54
N GLY A 216 -1.28 1.88 9.62
CA GLY A 216 -0.68 3.19 9.94
C GLY A 216 -1.14 4.36 9.06
N LEU A 217 -2.04 4.11 8.10
CA LEU A 217 -2.57 5.11 7.19
C LEU A 217 -3.80 5.77 7.83
N ARG A 218 -3.65 7.03 8.25
CA ARG A 218 -4.75 7.81 8.86
C ARG A 218 -4.99 9.09 8.07
N PRO A 219 -6.12 9.23 7.38
CA PRO A 219 -6.43 10.47 6.70
C PRO A 219 -6.65 11.59 7.72
N ARG A 220 -6.05 12.76 7.47
CA ARG A 220 -6.28 13.99 8.26
C ARG A 220 -7.18 15.02 7.54
N SER A 221 -7.66 14.66 6.36
CA SER A 221 -8.59 15.48 5.56
C SER A 221 -9.51 14.56 4.76
N ILE A 222 -10.69 15.05 4.39
CA ILE A 222 -11.66 14.35 3.54
C ILE A 222 -11.07 14.08 2.16
N GLN A 223 -10.36 15.04 1.57
CA GLN A 223 -9.63 14.83 0.32
C GLN A 223 -8.67 13.64 0.41
N ARG A 224 -7.94 13.51 1.53
CA ARG A 224 -7.00 12.41 1.76
C ARG A 224 -7.70 11.09 2.06
N PHE A 225 -8.85 11.13 2.74
CA PHE A 225 -9.70 9.95 2.90
C PHE A 225 -10.15 9.40 1.55
N LEU A 226 -10.76 10.23 0.70
CA LEU A 226 -11.29 9.81 -0.60
C LEU A 226 -10.20 9.33 -1.55
N SER A 227 -9.09 10.07 -1.66
CA SER A 227 -7.94 9.66 -2.47
C SER A 227 -7.18 8.45 -1.91
N GLY A 228 -7.37 8.14 -0.62
CA GLY A 228 -6.78 6.98 0.05
C GLY A 228 -7.57 5.68 -0.12
N LEU A 229 -8.88 5.74 -0.44
CA LEU A 229 -9.72 4.55 -0.59
C LEU A 229 -9.12 3.53 -1.59
N PRO A 230 -8.70 3.93 -2.82
CA PRO A 230 -8.10 2.98 -3.75
C PRO A 230 -6.82 2.31 -3.24
N LEU A 231 -6.11 2.94 -2.29
CA LEU A 231 -4.85 2.42 -1.75
C LEU A 231 -5.04 1.33 -0.69
N THR A 232 -6.19 1.34 0.01
CA THR A 232 -6.51 0.43 1.11
C THR A 232 -7.61 -0.57 0.76
N PHE A 233 -8.26 -0.41 -0.38
CA PHE A 233 -9.32 -1.29 -0.87
C PHE A 233 -8.86 -2.75 -0.98
N GLN A 234 -9.74 -3.67 -0.59
CA GLN A 234 -9.52 -5.11 -0.63
C GLN A 234 -10.52 -5.76 -1.63
N PRO A 235 -10.11 -6.01 -2.88
CA PRO A 235 -10.96 -6.61 -3.91
C PRO A 235 -11.62 -7.93 -3.48
N GLY A 236 -10.89 -8.79 -2.77
CA GLY A 236 -11.41 -10.08 -2.30
C GLY A 236 -12.59 -9.91 -1.35
N LYS A 237 -12.51 -8.93 -0.46
CA LYS A 237 -13.59 -8.56 0.49
C LYS A 237 -14.79 -7.88 -0.19
N ALA A 238 -14.56 -7.26 -1.34
CA ALA A 238 -15.57 -6.55 -2.12
C ALA A 238 -16.29 -7.42 -3.17
N SER A 239 -15.89 -8.68 -3.36
CA SER A 239 -16.38 -9.57 -4.43
C SER A 239 -17.91 -9.74 -4.49
N LYS A 240 -18.61 -9.62 -3.36
CA LYS A 240 -20.07 -9.75 -3.27
C LYS A 240 -20.81 -8.41 -3.13
N LEU A 241 -20.09 -7.30 -3.15
CA LEU A 241 -20.65 -5.97 -2.95
C LEU A 241 -20.84 -5.28 -4.30
N ASN A 242 -22.08 -4.93 -4.60
CA ASN A 242 -22.46 -4.10 -5.74
C ASN A 242 -23.31 -2.94 -5.21
N ALA A 243 -22.69 -1.79 -4.98
CA ALA A 243 -23.36 -0.63 -4.40
C ALA A 243 -22.70 0.70 -4.79
N VAL A 244 -23.53 1.74 -4.90
CA VAL A 244 -23.16 3.14 -5.09
C VAL A 244 -23.40 3.89 -3.78
N TYR A 245 -22.34 4.53 -3.29
CA TYR A 245 -22.34 5.30 -2.06
C TYR A 245 -22.18 6.78 -2.38
N HIS A 246 -23.13 7.61 -1.95
CA HIS A 246 -22.96 9.06 -1.96
C HIS A 246 -22.52 9.52 -0.58
N PHE A 247 -21.37 10.17 -0.52
CA PHE A 247 -20.89 10.84 0.68
C PHE A 247 -21.08 12.35 0.52
N THR A 248 -21.66 12.99 1.54
CA THR A 248 -21.74 14.44 1.69
C THR A 248 -21.05 14.81 3.00
N PHE A 249 -19.88 15.41 2.89
CA PHE A 249 -19.16 15.96 4.02
C PHE A 249 -19.55 17.42 4.23
N THR A 250 -19.83 17.79 5.47
CA THR A 250 -20.19 19.16 5.88
C THR A 250 -19.17 19.70 6.87
N GLY A 251 -19.30 20.97 7.26
CA GLY A 251 -18.43 21.58 8.28
C GLY A 251 -17.14 22.12 7.67
N LYS A 252 -16.00 21.78 8.29
CA LYS A 252 -14.69 22.40 7.98
C LYS A 252 -14.15 22.08 6.58
N GLU A 253 -14.48 20.91 6.05
CA GLU A 253 -14.03 20.47 4.71
C GLU A 253 -15.24 19.91 3.96
N PRO A 254 -16.11 20.79 3.42
CA PRO A 254 -17.30 20.36 2.71
C PRO A 254 -16.90 19.71 1.38
N LYS A 255 -17.44 18.53 1.11
CA LYS A 255 -17.15 17.79 -0.12
C LYS A 255 -18.21 16.76 -0.42
N GLU A 256 -18.55 16.60 -1.69
CA GLU A 256 -19.39 15.51 -2.17
C GLU A 256 -18.57 14.52 -2.99
N ALA A 257 -18.87 13.25 -2.82
CA ALA A 257 -18.20 12.19 -3.57
C ALA A 257 -19.12 10.99 -3.78
N THR A 258 -18.93 10.34 -4.92
CA THR A 258 -19.53 9.05 -5.24
C THR A 258 -18.46 7.98 -5.14
N VAL A 259 -18.72 6.96 -4.33
CA VAL A 259 -17.89 5.75 -4.26
C VAL A 259 -18.70 4.59 -4.77
N THR A 260 -18.25 3.97 -5.85
CA THR A 260 -18.90 2.81 -6.46
C THR A 260 -18.04 1.58 -6.23
N VAL A 261 -18.64 0.54 -5.65
CA VAL A 261 -18.03 -0.78 -5.53
C VAL A 261 -18.84 -1.74 -6.37
N ARG A 262 -18.23 -2.34 -7.39
CA ARG A 262 -18.85 -3.35 -8.26
C ARG A 262 -17.85 -4.41 -8.66
N GLU A 263 -18.23 -5.67 -8.56
CA GLU A 263 -17.42 -6.81 -9.04
C GLU A 263 -15.97 -6.80 -8.54
N GLY A 264 -15.75 -6.42 -7.27
CA GLY A 264 -14.40 -6.34 -6.69
C GLY A 264 -13.56 -5.17 -7.20
N THR A 265 -14.17 -4.17 -7.85
CA THR A 265 -13.53 -2.92 -8.27
C THR A 265 -14.06 -1.73 -7.46
N LEU A 266 -13.25 -0.68 -7.36
CA LEU A 266 -13.58 0.57 -6.68
C LEU A 266 -13.41 1.75 -7.63
N GLN A 267 -14.41 2.62 -7.69
CA GLN A 267 -14.31 3.92 -8.33
C GLN A 267 -14.70 5.02 -7.35
N VAL A 268 -13.89 6.09 -7.30
CA VAL A 268 -14.17 7.28 -6.50
C VAL A 268 -14.27 8.46 -7.46
N ARG A 269 -15.36 9.21 -7.40
CA ARG A 269 -15.60 10.39 -8.23
C ARG A 269 -16.04 11.57 -7.37
N ASP A 270 -15.68 12.77 -7.80
CA ASP A 270 -16.17 14.00 -7.18
C ASP A 270 -17.65 14.23 -7.55
N GLY A 271 -18.40 14.76 -6.59
CA GLY A 271 -19.84 14.99 -6.70
C GLY A 271 -20.69 13.72 -6.57
N HIS A 272 -22.01 13.91 -6.51
CA HIS A 272 -22.99 12.82 -6.56
C HIS A 272 -23.30 12.46 -8.02
N GLN A 273 -23.06 11.20 -8.39
CA GLN A 273 -23.29 10.68 -9.73
C GLN A 273 -24.26 9.50 -9.68
N GLY A 274 -25.28 9.54 -10.55
CA GLY A 274 -26.33 8.52 -10.61
C GLY A 274 -27.14 8.41 -9.32
N GLU A 275 -27.83 7.28 -9.15
CA GLU A 275 -28.57 6.97 -7.93
C GLU A 275 -27.71 6.20 -6.94
N ALA A 276 -27.84 6.54 -5.65
CA ALA A 276 -27.12 5.88 -4.58
C ALA A 276 -27.96 4.83 -3.88
N ASP A 277 -27.34 3.68 -3.60
CA ASP A 277 -27.88 2.65 -2.71
C ASP A 277 -27.75 3.07 -1.23
N LEU A 278 -26.77 3.92 -0.91
CA LEU A 278 -26.56 4.49 0.41
C LEU A 278 -26.08 5.94 0.33
N ARG A 279 -26.78 6.85 1.02
CA ARG A 279 -26.33 8.24 1.22
C ARG A 279 -25.83 8.41 2.65
N VAL A 280 -24.63 8.97 2.79
CA VAL A 280 -23.98 9.25 4.08
C VAL A 280 -23.68 10.74 4.14
N THR A 281 -24.32 11.45 5.08
CA THR A 281 -24.01 12.84 5.37
C THR A 281 -23.28 12.91 6.70
N ALA A 282 -22.09 13.50 6.74
CA ALA A 282 -21.29 13.57 7.95
C ALA A 282 -20.54 14.90 8.08
N ASP A 283 -20.48 15.43 9.29
CA ASP A 283 -19.50 16.47 9.63
C ASP A 283 -18.08 15.95 9.44
N SER A 284 -17.21 16.71 8.76
CA SER A 284 -15.91 16.24 8.31
C SER A 284 -14.98 15.86 9.47
N GLU A 285 -14.94 16.67 10.53
CA GLU A 285 -14.11 16.41 11.72
C GLU A 285 -14.63 15.20 12.51
N MET A 286 -15.95 15.06 12.60
CA MET A 286 -16.57 13.89 13.21
C MET A 286 -16.26 12.60 12.43
N TRP A 287 -16.32 12.65 11.10
CA TRP A 287 -15.99 11.51 10.25
C TRP A 287 -14.52 11.09 10.39
N LEU A 288 -13.60 12.04 10.34
CA LEU A 288 -12.17 11.77 10.49
C LEU A 288 -11.84 11.21 11.88
N GLY A 289 -12.44 11.76 12.94
CA GLY A 289 -12.27 11.23 14.30
C GLY A 289 -12.83 9.82 14.47
N PHE A 290 -13.92 9.47 13.77
CA PHE A 290 -14.42 8.09 13.72
C PHE A 290 -13.42 7.15 13.04
N LEU A 291 -12.90 7.52 11.87
CA LEU A 291 -11.89 6.72 11.16
C LEU A 291 -10.60 6.54 11.98
N ALA A 292 -10.22 7.55 12.75
CA ALA A 292 -9.07 7.49 13.65
C ALA A 292 -9.29 6.64 14.91
N LYS A 293 -10.50 6.09 15.11
CA LYS A 293 -10.94 5.40 16.34
C LYS A 293 -10.89 6.30 17.59
N GLU A 294 -10.84 7.61 17.40
CA GLU A 294 -10.86 8.62 18.47
C GLU A 294 -12.29 8.96 18.92
N ARG A 295 -13.28 8.66 18.07
CA ARG A 295 -14.69 8.93 18.35
C ARG A 295 -15.56 7.73 17.99
N SER A 296 -16.61 7.51 18.76
CA SER A 296 -17.57 6.43 18.54
C SER A 296 -18.62 6.80 17.48
N LEU A 297 -18.86 5.88 16.54
CA LEU A 297 -19.90 6.00 15.51
C LEU A 297 -21.30 6.14 16.12
N LEU A 298 -21.58 5.40 17.19
CA LEU A 298 -22.88 5.40 17.87
C LEU A 298 -23.19 6.79 18.44
N TRP A 299 -22.21 7.40 19.10
CA TRP A 299 -22.35 8.76 19.65
C TRP A 299 -22.50 9.82 18.55
N ALA A 300 -21.86 9.63 17.40
CA ALA A 300 -21.97 10.53 16.25
C ALA A 300 -23.37 10.48 15.58
N LEU A 301 -23.93 9.27 15.46
CA LEU A 301 -25.30 9.05 14.97
C LEU A 301 -26.33 9.63 15.94
N LEU A 302 -26.19 9.40 17.25
CA LEU A 302 -27.08 9.94 18.28
C LEU A 302 -27.13 11.48 18.27
N ARG A 303 -25.98 12.14 18.05
CA ARG A 303 -25.89 13.60 17.93
C ARG A 303 -26.30 14.15 16.56
N ARG A 304 -26.84 13.31 15.66
CA ARG A 304 -27.23 13.65 14.27
C ARG A 304 -26.12 14.31 13.44
N ARG A 305 -24.85 14.11 13.83
CA ARG A 305 -23.66 14.59 13.09
C ARG A 305 -23.23 13.64 11.98
N ILE A 306 -23.73 12.41 12.02
CA ILE A 306 -23.71 11.47 10.90
C ILE A 306 -25.17 11.07 10.64
N ARG A 307 -25.59 11.15 9.39
CA ARG A 307 -26.92 10.73 8.92
C ARG A 307 -26.72 9.73 7.79
N ILE A 308 -27.50 8.66 7.83
CA ILE A 308 -27.45 7.60 6.83
C ILE A 308 -28.86 7.46 6.27
N GLN A 309 -28.99 7.48 4.95
CA GLN A 309 -30.22 7.18 4.23
C GLN A 309 -29.97 5.95 3.35
N GLY A 310 -30.75 4.90 3.54
CA GLY A 310 -30.53 3.57 2.95
C GLY A 310 -30.18 2.52 4.01
N SER A 311 -29.80 1.32 3.58
CA SER A 311 -29.57 0.19 4.48
C SER A 311 -28.24 0.31 5.24
N PRO A 312 -28.23 0.32 6.60
CA PRO A 312 -26.99 0.35 7.38
C PRO A 312 -26.06 -0.86 7.11
N LYS A 313 -26.61 -1.97 6.62
CA LYS A 313 -25.83 -3.14 6.21
C LYS A 313 -24.81 -2.80 5.10
N LEU A 314 -25.14 -1.85 4.22
CA LEU A 314 -24.23 -1.39 3.17
C LEU A 314 -23.03 -0.63 3.73
N LEU A 315 -23.18 0.13 4.82
CA LEU A 315 -22.06 0.81 5.48
C LEU A 315 -21.12 -0.20 6.16
N VAL A 316 -21.68 -1.24 6.78
CA VAL A 316 -20.89 -2.33 7.37
C VAL A 316 -20.15 -3.11 6.27
N ALA A 317 -20.83 -3.42 5.16
CA ALA A 317 -20.21 -4.07 4.01
C ALA A 317 -19.08 -3.20 3.42
N PHE A 318 -19.30 -1.89 3.29
CA PHE A 318 -18.27 -0.94 2.89
C PHE A 318 -17.05 -1.00 3.81
N GLY A 319 -17.26 -0.95 5.14
CA GLY A 319 -16.16 -1.01 6.11
C GLY A 319 -15.32 -2.29 6.02
N LYS A 320 -15.92 -3.44 5.65
CA LYS A 320 -15.18 -4.70 5.44
C LYS A 320 -14.23 -4.65 4.24
N CYS A 321 -14.47 -3.78 3.27
CA CYS A 321 -13.57 -3.56 2.13
C CYS A 321 -12.31 -2.75 2.49
N PHE A 322 -12.29 -2.11 3.66
CA PHE A 322 -11.20 -1.23 4.11
C PHE A 322 -10.77 -1.54 5.55
N PRO A 323 -10.25 -2.76 5.83
CA PRO A 323 -9.75 -3.09 7.16
C PRO A 323 -8.59 -2.15 7.57
N SER A 324 -8.54 -1.78 8.86
CA SER A 324 -7.56 -0.81 9.41
C SER A 324 -7.08 -1.09 10.83
#